data_AF-A0A3D8YFK3-F1
#
_entry.id   AF-A0A3D8YFK3-F1
#
_cell.length_a   1.000
_cell.length_b   1.000
_cell.length_c   1.000
_cell.angle_alpha   90.00
_cell.angle_beta   90.00
_cell.angle_gamma   90.00
#
_symmetry.space_group_name_H-M   'P 1'
#
loop_
_entity.id
_entity.type
_entity.pdbx_description
1 polymer ?
#
loop_
_entity_poly.entity_id
_entity_poly.type
_entity_poly.pdbx_seq_one_letter_code
_entity_poly.pdbx_strand_id
1 'polypeptide(L)'
;MRSICICLILILSGADSIAQKKDVPVVRTARDRITLYLDGEKDDMNGINKINKQFDFSFVVEKDSLPLVLVSEKDSIALLLRSGHTTRFMITRESSGDTVLCGFSPERKVKAATFSEAYKAENKGKILVELPEVYELMNVIFALTDYGKTQAIYKDTDYYKKMMKQFAGYKNHQAVRTVDSLLTLSPAYYYNRMKMDSYAFVFQGDKIVNGGVYDHVSWGERNELTLFIPLLADFAGKTEFRKFFKNNSTYYNGLITEYKKETDIAGMIQWLEKQFPSTKYDATKVIFSPLVGWNQSANIFSDNGFTESQAHVNFPFLTSSDKSKPADVVKGGRMTIAFTEINHAYLNPEAEKYRADIDNVFGKLEQWTTAGKPSSTYNSPLMCFEEYMNYGLVTLYYSDVFDKKSFGTLNENIESNMEDRRGFQRFKAFNQALLNLYKNRKSGQTVADLYPDIIDWAKKQ
;
A
#
# COMPACT_ATOMS: atom_id res chain seq x y z
N MET A 1 10.42 32.07 40.22
CA MET A 1 11.52 33.05 40.31
C MET A 1 12.79 32.35 39.82
N ARG A 2 13.60 33.05 39.00
CA ARG A 2 14.68 32.56 38.10
C ARG A 2 14.22 32.18 36.69
N SER A 3 13.86 33.22 35.95
CA SER A 3 13.79 33.26 34.49
C SER A 3 15.22 33.19 33.93
N ILE A 4 15.50 32.21 33.08
CA ILE A 4 16.70 32.17 32.25
C ILE A 4 16.32 32.83 30.93
N CYS A 5 16.80 34.05 30.70
CA CYS A 5 16.77 34.72 29.41
C CYS A 5 17.62 33.93 28.42
N ILE A 6 17.00 33.33 27.40
CA ILE A 6 17.70 32.88 26.19
C ILE A 6 17.66 34.06 25.23
N CYS A 7 18.78 34.79 25.12
CA CYS A 7 18.99 35.77 24.07
C CYS A 7 19.11 35.04 22.72
N LEU A 8 18.08 35.15 21.89
CA LEU A 8 18.12 34.78 20.48
C LEU A 8 18.94 35.84 19.73
N ILE A 9 20.21 35.55 19.44
CA ILE A 9 21.02 36.38 18.54
C ILE A 9 20.77 35.89 17.12
N LEU A 10 19.89 36.60 16.41
CA LEU A 10 19.72 36.51 14.96
C LEU A 10 20.86 37.31 14.30
N ILE A 11 21.94 36.64 13.91
CA ILE A 11 22.90 37.20 12.95
C ILE A 11 22.48 36.72 11.57
N LEU A 12 21.75 37.59 10.86
CA LEU A 12 21.62 37.54 9.41
C LEU A 12 22.87 38.20 8.83
N SER A 13 23.87 37.40 8.47
CA SER A 13 24.96 37.83 7.58
C SER A 13 24.79 37.13 6.25
N GLY A 14 24.30 37.87 5.26
CA GLY A 14 24.55 37.57 3.87
C GLY A 14 26.02 37.81 3.51
N ALA A 15 26.41 37.22 2.38
CA ALA A 15 27.69 37.29 1.67
C ALA A 15 28.65 36.07 1.87
N ASP A 16 28.81 35.42 0.72
CA ASP A 16 30.08 34.99 0.12
C ASP A 16 30.52 33.53 0.11
N SER A 17 30.72 33.07 -1.14
CA SER A 17 31.63 32.02 -1.54
C SER A 17 33.06 32.35 -1.11
N ILE A 18 33.52 31.68 -0.06
CA ILE A 18 34.93 31.43 0.20
C ILE A 18 35.05 29.95 0.51
N ALA A 19 35.86 29.24 -0.29
CA ALA A 19 36.18 27.83 -0.09
C ALA A 19 37.14 27.67 1.11
N GLN A 20 36.62 27.89 2.31
CA GLN A 20 37.15 27.28 3.53
C GLN A 20 36.81 25.79 3.46
N LYS A 21 37.74 24.89 3.81
CA LYS A 21 37.39 23.49 4.14
C LYS A 21 36.28 23.56 5.18
N LYS A 22 35.05 23.30 4.75
CA LYS A 22 33.87 23.45 5.61
C LYS A 22 33.94 22.30 6.59
N ASP A 23 34.47 22.57 7.78
CA ASP A 23 34.50 21.57 8.85
C ASP A 23 33.07 21.05 9.04
N VAL A 24 32.93 19.73 8.99
CA VAL A 24 31.62 19.08 9.15
C VAL A 24 31.14 19.39 10.57
N PRO A 25 29.97 20.01 10.75
CA PRO A 25 29.47 20.40 12.06
C PRO A 25 29.40 19.21 13.03
N VAL A 26 29.77 19.41 14.29
CA VAL A 26 29.87 18.36 15.30
C VAL A 26 29.04 18.69 16.53
N VAL A 27 28.27 17.71 17.01
CA VAL A 27 27.61 17.74 18.32
C VAL A 27 28.20 16.62 19.19
N ARG A 28 28.39 16.87 20.48
CA ARG A 28 28.96 15.91 21.44
C ARG A 28 27.89 15.44 22.41
N THR A 29 27.88 14.17 22.76
CA THR A 29 26.97 13.65 23.79
C THR A 29 27.65 12.56 24.61
N ALA A 30 27.47 12.61 25.93
CA ALA A 30 27.77 11.55 26.87
C ALA A 30 26.57 10.61 27.07
N ARG A 31 25.37 11.01 26.60
CA ARG A 31 24.14 10.23 26.72
C ARG A 31 23.88 9.41 25.47
N ASP A 32 23.10 8.35 25.63
CA ASP A 32 22.56 7.57 24.51
C ASP A 32 21.37 8.27 23.81
N ARG A 33 21.36 9.61 23.80
CA ARG A 33 20.31 10.44 23.21
C ARG A 33 20.78 11.85 22.84
N ILE A 34 20.13 12.44 21.84
CA ILE A 34 20.20 13.85 21.46
C ILE A 34 18.78 14.33 21.16
N THR A 35 18.40 15.50 21.65
CA THR A 35 17.13 16.15 21.28
C THR A 35 17.27 16.72 19.87
N LEU A 36 16.31 16.43 19.01
CA LEU A 36 16.25 16.91 17.63
C LEU A 36 15.06 17.87 17.50
N TYR A 37 15.28 19.02 16.90
CA TYR A 37 14.22 19.91 16.44
C TYR A 37 14.25 19.97 14.92
N LEU A 38 13.18 19.51 14.28
CA LEU A 38 13.03 19.53 12.84
C LEU A 38 11.90 20.48 12.49
N ASP A 39 12.21 21.60 11.84
CA ASP A 39 11.23 22.66 11.52
C ASP A 39 10.46 23.18 12.76
N GLY A 40 11.11 23.13 13.94
CA GLY A 40 10.53 23.55 15.21
C GLY A 40 9.78 22.44 15.97
N GLU A 41 9.52 21.30 15.35
CA GLU A 41 8.96 20.12 16.00
C GLU A 41 10.03 19.37 16.78
N LYS A 42 9.76 19.09 18.04
CA LYS A 42 10.70 18.42 18.94
C LYS A 42 10.54 16.90 18.85
N ASP A 43 11.65 16.20 18.67
CA ASP A 43 11.79 14.74 18.77
C ASP A 43 13.09 14.38 19.53
N ASP A 44 13.29 13.10 19.83
CA ASP A 44 14.48 12.58 20.50
C ASP A 44 15.14 11.47 19.66
N MET A 45 16.38 11.69 19.22
CA MET A 45 17.22 10.64 18.65
C MET A 45 17.77 9.77 19.78
N ASN A 46 17.07 8.70 20.13
CA ASN A 46 17.49 7.74 21.15
C ASN A 46 18.34 6.59 20.55
N GLY A 47 19.20 5.96 21.36
CA GLY A 47 19.99 4.81 20.92
C GLY A 47 21.21 5.16 20.06
N ILE A 48 21.71 6.39 20.16
CA ILE A 48 22.86 6.90 19.39
C ILE A 48 24.13 6.07 19.58
N ASN A 49 24.32 5.43 20.72
CA ASN A 49 25.45 4.54 20.97
C ASN A 49 25.35 3.21 20.20
N LYS A 50 24.19 2.90 19.62
CA LYS A 50 23.95 1.67 18.85
C LYS A 50 24.01 1.89 17.34
N ILE A 51 24.08 3.13 16.88
CA ILE A 51 24.16 3.42 15.44
C ILE A 51 25.58 3.13 14.91
N ASN A 52 25.67 2.70 13.65
CA ASN A 52 26.94 2.45 12.99
C ASN A 52 27.77 3.73 12.85
N LYS A 53 29.08 3.61 12.63
CA LYS A 53 30.01 4.76 12.44
C LYS A 53 29.64 5.66 11.26
N GLN A 54 28.84 5.13 10.33
CA GLN A 54 28.16 5.90 9.30
C GLN A 54 26.65 5.64 9.43
N PHE A 55 25.88 6.73 9.49
CA PHE A 55 24.43 6.69 9.58
C PHE A 55 23.83 7.66 8.58
N ASP A 56 23.11 7.14 7.60
CA ASP A 56 22.43 7.95 6.59
C ASP A 56 20.91 7.75 6.73
N PHE A 57 20.18 8.86 6.75
CA PHE A 57 18.74 8.87 6.87
C PHE A 57 18.13 9.82 5.84
N SER A 58 17.16 9.31 5.08
CA SER A 58 16.37 10.09 4.13
C SER A 58 14.92 10.15 4.59
N PHE A 59 14.28 11.29 4.41
CA PHE A 59 12.89 11.53 4.81
C PHE A 59 12.27 12.60 3.91
N VAL A 60 10.94 12.64 3.83
CA VAL A 60 10.24 13.57 2.96
C VAL A 60 9.77 14.79 3.73
N VAL A 61 9.80 15.95 3.07
CA VAL A 61 9.42 17.24 3.63
C VAL A 61 8.59 18.05 2.63
N GLU A 62 7.65 18.85 3.15
CA GLU A 62 6.83 19.76 2.33
C GLU A 62 7.65 20.95 1.79
N LYS A 63 8.68 21.38 2.53
CA LYS A 63 9.49 22.58 2.25
C LYS A 63 10.78 22.21 1.52
N ASP A 64 11.26 23.09 0.62
CA ASP A 64 12.55 22.92 -0.06
C ASP A 64 13.76 23.04 0.88
N SER A 65 13.56 23.66 2.05
CA SER A 65 14.55 23.69 3.11
C SER A 65 13.89 23.81 4.47
N LEU A 66 14.52 23.22 5.49
CA LEU A 66 14.04 23.27 6.86
C LEU A 66 15.20 23.29 7.87
N PRO A 67 15.05 24.00 8.99
CA PRO A 67 16.06 24.01 10.04
C PRO A 67 16.06 22.67 10.78
N LEU A 68 17.26 22.16 11.04
CA LEU A 68 17.54 21.07 11.96
C LEU A 68 18.37 21.64 13.11
N VAL A 69 17.91 21.47 14.35
CA VAL A 69 18.71 21.77 15.53
C VAL A 69 18.90 20.49 16.33
N LEU A 70 20.15 20.15 16.60
CA LEU A 70 20.50 19.04 17.50
C LEU A 70 20.98 19.63 18.81
N VAL A 71 20.43 19.16 19.93
CA VAL A 71 20.76 19.64 21.27
C VAL A 71 21.11 18.45 22.16
N SER A 72 22.33 18.43 22.68
CA SER A 72 22.76 17.51 23.72
C SER A 72 22.88 18.22 25.07
N GLU A 73 23.33 17.50 26.10
CA GLU A 73 23.72 18.11 27.37
C GLU A 73 25.04 18.88 27.32
N LYS A 74 25.80 18.82 26.22
CA LYS A 74 27.12 19.44 26.06
C LYS A 74 27.08 20.66 25.16
N ASP A 75 26.46 20.52 24.00
CA ASP A 75 26.44 21.52 22.96
C ASP A 75 25.23 21.35 22.03
N SER A 76 25.13 22.23 21.04
CA SER A 76 24.12 22.16 20.00
C SER A 76 24.69 22.59 18.66
N ILE A 77 24.08 22.08 17.60
CA ILE A 77 24.34 22.55 16.23
C ILE A 77 23.01 22.89 15.57
N ALA A 78 23.03 23.91 14.71
CA ALA A 78 21.92 24.28 13.85
C ALA A 78 22.36 24.15 12.40
N LEU A 79 21.57 23.44 11.60
CA LEU A 79 21.82 23.12 10.21
C LEU A 79 20.59 23.51 9.39
N LEU A 80 20.81 23.91 8.15
CA LEU A 80 19.71 24.06 7.18
C LEU A 80 19.74 22.86 6.25
N LEU A 81 18.75 21.99 6.38
CA LEU A 81 18.58 20.87 5.47
C LEU A 81 17.94 21.38 4.18
N ARG A 82 18.39 20.88 3.03
CA ARG A 82 17.89 21.27 1.70
C ARG A 82 17.46 20.04 0.92
N SER A 83 16.26 20.07 0.37
CA SER A 83 15.71 18.96 -0.39
C SER A 83 16.62 18.57 -1.56
N GLY A 84 16.87 17.27 -1.72
CA GLY A 84 17.77 16.74 -2.75
C GLY A 84 19.27 16.80 -2.40
N HIS A 85 19.63 17.23 -1.18
CA HIS A 85 21.01 17.27 -0.72
C HIS A 85 21.20 16.54 0.62
N THR A 86 22.23 15.70 0.72
CA THR A 86 22.64 15.13 2.00
C THR A 86 23.42 16.16 2.82
N THR A 87 22.84 16.60 3.94
CA THR A 87 23.53 17.44 4.92
C THR A 87 24.31 16.55 5.87
N ARG A 88 25.63 16.75 5.90
CA ARG A 88 26.56 15.97 6.75
C ARG A 88 26.83 16.67 8.06
N PHE A 89 26.85 15.90 9.14
CA PHE A 89 27.25 16.33 10.48
C PHE A 89 27.85 15.14 11.24
N MET A 90 28.52 15.40 12.35
CA MET A 90 29.10 14.35 13.19
C MET A 90 28.50 14.36 14.59
N ILE A 91 28.39 13.18 15.18
CA ILE A 91 28.05 12.99 16.59
C ILE A 91 29.25 12.34 17.29
N THR A 92 29.91 13.05 18.19
CA THR A 92 30.93 12.46 19.07
C THR A 92 30.25 11.84 20.29
N ARG A 93 30.43 10.53 20.45
CA ARG A 93 29.84 9.72 21.51
C ARG A 93 30.87 9.51 22.60
N GLU A 94 30.87 10.36 23.62
CA GLU A 94 31.88 10.30 24.69
C GLU A 94 31.86 8.96 25.43
N SER A 95 30.67 8.40 25.66
CA SER A 95 30.50 7.10 26.31
C SER A 95 31.06 5.93 25.49
N SER A 96 31.11 6.06 24.16
CA SER A 96 31.65 5.04 23.25
C SER A 96 33.09 5.33 22.80
N GLY A 97 33.61 6.52 23.10
CA GLY A 97 34.96 6.95 22.71
C GLY A 97 35.16 7.11 21.19
N ASP A 98 34.11 7.34 20.42
CA ASP A 98 34.18 7.47 18.96
C ASP A 98 33.27 8.57 18.39
N THR A 99 33.30 8.73 17.07
CA THR A 99 32.50 9.71 16.34
C THR A 99 31.76 9.01 15.20
N VAL A 100 30.49 9.34 15.05
CA VAL A 100 29.62 8.89 13.96
C VAL A 100 29.51 9.99 12.91
N LEU A 101 29.68 9.63 11.63
CA LEU A 101 29.31 10.49 10.51
C LEU A 101 27.84 10.27 10.16
N CYS A 102 27.03 11.32 10.30
CA CYS A 102 25.63 11.32 9.97
C CYS A 102 25.39 12.06 8.64
N GLY A 103 24.42 11.59 7.86
CA GLY A 103 23.92 12.27 6.67
C GLY A 103 22.41 12.29 6.64
N PHE A 104 21.81 13.48 6.68
CA PHE A 104 20.36 13.66 6.56
C PHE A 104 20.02 14.20 5.18
N SER A 105 19.17 13.48 4.46
CA SER A 105 18.78 13.82 3.08
C SER A 105 17.27 14.03 3.02
N PRO A 106 16.78 15.26 3.24
CA PRO A 106 15.38 15.55 2.99
C PRO A 106 15.09 15.44 1.48
N GLU A 107 13.93 14.92 1.14
CA GLU A 107 13.39 14.87 -0.21
C GLU A 107 12.09 15.67 -0.25
N ARG A 108 11.83 16.39 -1.34
CA ARG A 108 10.59 17.16 -1.45
C ARG A 108 9.42 16.20 -1.61
N LYS A 109 8.34 16.45 -0.88
CA LYS A 109 7.10 15.70 -1.08
C LYS A 109 6.57 15.92 -2.49
N VAL A 110 6.35 14.82 -3.18
CA VAL A 110 5.76 14.79 -4.51
C VAL A 110 4.35 14.24 -4.40
N LYS A 111 3.43 14.75 -5.21
CA LYS A 111 2.08 14.19 -5.29
C LYS A 111 2.18 12.77 -5.85
N ALA A 112 1.49 11.82 -5.23
CA ALA A 112 1.43 10.44 -5.70
C ALA A 112 0.89 10.33 -7.14
N ALA A 113 -0.10 11.16 -7.49
CA ALA A 113 -0.64 11.27 -8.84
C ALA A 113 -0.84 12.73 -9.26
N THR A 114 -0.69 13.00 -10.55
CA THR A 114 -1.06 14.27 -11.18
C THR A 114 -1.97 13.99 -12.37
N PHE A 115 -3.20 14.51 -12.32
CA PHE A 115 -4.19 14.28 -13.36
C PHE A 115 -4.27 15.48 -14.30
N SER A 116 -3.72 15.33 -15.50
CA SER A 116 -3.86 16.32 -16.57
C SER A 116 -5.30 16.37 -17.10
N GLU A 117 -5.70 17.48 -17.72
CA GLU A 117 -7.03 17.59 -18.33
C GLU A 117 -7.29 16.51 -19.40
N ALA A 118 -6.25 16.13 -20.16
CA ALA A 118 -6.34 15.03 -21.12
C ALA A 118 -6.62 13.69 -20.42
N TYR A 119 -5.91 13.41 -19.32
CA TYR A 119 -6.13 12.21 -18.52
C TYR A 119 -7.55 12.16 -17.94
N LYS A 120 -8.03 13.27 -17.38
CA LYS A 120 -9.40 13.36 -16.85
C LYS A 120 -10.44 13.10 -17.93
N ALA A 121 -10.31 13.75 -19.09
CA ALA A 121 -11.23 13.56 -20.21
C ALA A 121 -11.23 12.10 -20.72
N GLU A 122 -10.06 11.45 -20.73
CA GLU A 122 -9.94 10.07 -21.14
C GLU A 122 -10.53 9.08 -20.12
N ASN A 123 -10.46 9.36 -18.82
CA ASN A 123 -10.79 8.36 -17.79
C ASN A 123 -12.13 8.60 -17.07
N LYS A 124 -12.72 9.80 -17.16
CA LYS A 124 -13.96 10.12 -16.46
C LYS A 124 -15.11 9.16 -16.78
N GLY A 125 -15.76 8.66 -15.73
CA GLY A 125 -16.86 7.70 -15.78
C GLY A 125 -16.45 6.29 -16.20
N LYS A 126 -15.15 5.98 -16.30
CA LYS A 126 -14.68 4.67 -16.76
C LYS A 126 -14.37 3.72 -15.61
N ILE A 127 -14.70 2.45 -15.87
CA ILE A 127 -14.23 1.30 -15.12
C ILE A 127 -13.24 0.57 -16.03
N LEU A 128 -11.98 0.53 -15.61
CA LEU A 128 -10.89 -0.04 -16.38
C LEU A 128 -10.43 -1.34 -15.72
N VAL A 129 -10.19 -2.36 -16.54
CA VAL A 129 -9.59 -3.63 -16.10
C VAL A 129 -8.34 -3.84 -16.94
N GLU A 130 -7.19 -3.88 -16.28
CA GLU A 130 -5.89 -3.70 -16.92
C GLU A 130 -4.89 -4.78 -16.51
N LEU A 131 -4.02 -5.14 -17.46
CA LEU A 131 -2.84 -5.96 -17.27
C LEU A 131 -1.64 -5.22 -17.89
N PRO A 132 -0.98 -4.33 -17.15
CA PRO A 132 0.07 -3.45 -17.67
C PRO A 132 1.39 -4.20 -17.92
N GLU A 133 2.14 -3.81 -18.95
CA GLU A 133 3.36 -4.53 -19.39
C GLU A 133 4.49 -4.51 -18.35
N VAL A 134 4.78 -3.35 -17.73
CA VAL A 134 5.81 -3.24 -16.67
C VAL A 134 5.35 -3.88 -15.36
N TYR A 135 4.04 -3.87 -15.11
CA TYR A 135 3.44 -4.59 -13.97
C TYR A 135 3.63 -6.09 -14.09
N GLU A 136 3.40 -6.67 -15.28
CA GLU A 136 3.67 -8.08 -15.52
C GLU A 136 5.18 -8.40 -15.48
N LEU A 137 6.04 -7.51 -15.98
CA LEU A 137 7.50 -7.66 -15.87
C LEU A 137 7.93 -7.83 -14.41
N MET A 138 7.43 -6.98 -13.52
CA MET A 138 7.75 -7.05 -12.09
C MET A 138 7.29 -8.38 -11.49
N ASN A 139 6.09 -8.85 -11.85
CA ASN A 139 5.58 -10.15 -11.39
C ASN A 139 6.38 -11.34 -11.95
N VAL A 140 6.88 -11.28 -13.18
CA VAL A 140 7.82 -12.27 -13.73
C VAL A 140 9.12 -12.28 -12.91
N ILE A 141 9.68 -11.12 -12.57
CA ILE A 141 10.88 -11.04 -11.75
C ILE A 141 10.62 -11.66 -10.36
N PHE A 142 9.50 -11.33 -9.72
CA PHE A 142 9.12 -11.96 -8.44
C PHE A 142 9.04 -13.48 -8.54
N ALA A 143 8.47 -14.02 -9.62
CA ALA A 143 8.35 -15.46 -9.81
C ALA A 143 9.71 -16.19 -9.92
N LEU A 144 10.78 -15.48 -10.26
CA LEU A 144 12.14 -16.03 -10.37
C LEU A 144 12.92 -15.99 -9.05
N THR A 145 12.45 -15.22 -8.07
CA THR A 145 13.05 -15.10 -6.72
C THR A 145 12.73 -16.32 -5.84
N ASP A 146 13.39 -16.43 -4.68
CA ASP A 146 13.04 -17.45 -3.68
C ASP A 146 11.66 -17.18 -3.06
N TYR A 147 11.32 -15.90 -2.88
CA TYR A 147 9.97 -15.50 -2.48
C TYR A 147 8.89 -15.98 -3.47
N GLY A 148 9.21 -16.04 -4.76
CA GLY A 148 8.33 -16.56 -5.82
C GLY A 148 7.88 -18.01 -5.63
N LYS A 149 8.58 -18.79 -4.79
CA LYS A 149 8.18 -20.16 -4.42
C LYS A 149 6.95 -20.18 -3.50
N THR A 150 6.70 -19.11 -2.76
CA THR A 150 5.53 -18.97 -1.87
C THR A 150 4.22 -18.84 -2.66
N GLN A 151 3.08 -18.92 -1.96
CA GLN A 151 1.76 -18.73 -2.57
C GLN A 151 1.49 -17.29 -3.06
N ALA A 152 2.41 -16.35 -2.85
CA ALA A 152 2.28 -14.99 -3.38
C ALA A 152 2.25 -14.97 -4.91
N ILE A 153 2.85 -15.99 -5.54
CA ILE A 153 2.80 -16.21 -6.98
C ILE A 153 1.87 -17.38 -7.30
N TYR A 154 0.90 -17.16 -8.18
CA TYR A 154 0.00 -18.18 -8.71
C TYR A 154 0.71 -19.03 -9.77
N LYS A 155 0.72 -20.36 -9.57
CA LYS A 155 1.54 -21.29 -10.38
C LYS A 155 0.73 -22.28 -11.21
N ASP A 156 -0.56 -22.39 -10.92
CA ASP A 156 -1.42 -23.44 -11.47
C ASP A 156 -2.03 -23.04 -12.81
N THR A 157 -1.19 -22.54 -13.72
CA THR A 157 -1.57 -22.19 -15.10
C THR A 157 -0.54 -22.68 -16.10
N ASP A 158 -0.98 -22.93 -17.33
CA ASP A 158 -0.05 -23.18 -18.44
C ASP A 158 0.78 -21.94 -18.79
N TYR A 159 0.24 -20.74 -18.51
CA TYR A 159 0.98 -19.49 -18.61
C TYR A 159 2.20 -19.47 -17.68
N TYR A 160 2.06 -19.85 -16.40
CA TYR A 160 3.18 -19.92 -15.46
C TYR A 160 4.26 -20.89 -15.95
N LYS A 161 3.86 -22.08 -16.44
CA LYS A 161 4.80 -23.07 -17.00
C LYS A 161 5.56 -22.50 -18.20
N LYS A 162 4.85 -21.81 -19.12
CA LYS A 162 5.44 -21.16 -20.29
C LYS A 162 6.41 -20.04 -19.89
N MET A 163 6.03 -19.22 -18.90
CA MET A 163 6.85 -18.16 -18.33
C MET A 163 8.13 -18.75 -17.72
N MET A 164 8.02 -19.76 -16.86
CA MET A 164 9.20 -20.40 -16.25
C MET A 164 10.11 -21.04 -17.30
N LYS A 165 9.56 -21.65 -18.34
CA LYS A 165 10.36 -22.19 -19.46
C LYS A 165 11.20 -21.10 -20.16
N GLN A 166 10.65 -19.90 -20.31
CA GLN A 166 11.35 -18.78 -20.94
C GLN A 166 12.41 -18.16 -20.01
N PHE A 167 12.08 -17.95 -18.73
CA PHE A 167 12.86 -17.05 -17.87
C PHE A 167 13.68 -17.73 -16.77
N ALA A 168 13.48 -19.03 -16.48
CA ALA A 168 14.16 -19.69 -15.36
C ALA A 168 15.70 -19.69 -15.46
N GLY A 169 16.26 -19.60 -16.67
CA GLY A 169 17.71 -19.47 -16.88
C GLY A 169 18.29 -18.15 -16.36
N TYR A 170 17.45 -17.15 -16.10
CA TYR A 170 17.85 -15.80 -15.68
C TYR A 170 17.68 -15.54 -14.19
N LYS A 171 17.52 -16.59 -13.36
CA LYS A 171 17.45 -16.44 -11.89
C LYS A 171 18.65 -15.71 -11.28
N ASN A 172 19.82 -15.84 -11.91
CA ASN A 172 21.04 -15.15 -11.51
C ASN A 172 21.21 -13.78 -12.19
N HIS A 173 20.18 -13.23 -12.83
CA HIS A 173 20.23 -11.87 -13.34
C HIS A 173 20.30 -10.86 -12.19
N GLN A 174 20.98 -9.72 -12.38
CA GLN A 174 21.14 -8.70 -11.34
C GLN A 174 19.79 -8.20 -10.81
N ALA A 175 18.84 -7.90 -11.70
CA ALA A 175 17.48 -7.51 -11.33
C ALA A 175 16.82 -8.52 -10.36
N VAL A 176 16.89 -9.82 -10.67
CA VAL A 176 16.28 -10.88 -9.85
C VAL A 176 16.97 -10.96 -8.49
N ARG A 177 18.30 -10.98 -8.43
CA ARG A 177 19.04 -11.04 -7.15
C ARG A 177 18.80 -9.81 -6.27
N THR A 178 18.74 -8.63 -6.87
CA THR A 178 18.45 -7.39 -6.13
C THR A 178 17.07 -7.45 -5.51
N VAL A 179 16.05 -7.82 -6.30
CA VAL A 179 14.67 -7.94 -5.80
C VAL A 179 14.55 -9.04 -4.74
N ASP A 180 15.19 -10.20 -4.95
CA ASP A 180 15.22 -11.31 -3.97
C ASP A 180 15.84 -10.89 -2.63
N SER A 181 16.91 -10.09 -2.67
CA SER A 181 17.56 -9.54 -1.47
C SER A 181 16.64 -8.60 -0.70
N LEU A 182 15.90 -7.74 -1.41
CA LEU A 182 14.93 -6.83 -0.80
C LEU A 182 13.75 -7.60 -0.21
N LEU A 183 13.23 -8.59 -0.93
CA LEU A 183 12.17 -9.47 -0.43
C LEU A 183 12.61 -10.29 0.78
N THR A 184 13.89 -10.67 0.88
CA THR A 184 14.42 -11.32 2.08
C THR A 184 14.45 -10.37 3.27
N LEU A 185 14.75 -9.08 3.04
CA LEU A 185 14.78 -8.06 4.10
C LEU A 185 13.38 -7.74 4.64
N SER A 186 12.41 -7.52 3.76
CA SER A 186 11.03 -7.21 4.17
C SER A 186 10.02 -7.64 3.10
N PRO A 187 9.59 -8.92 3.10
CA PRO A 187 8.86 -9.50 1.98
C PRO A 187 7.54 -8.79 1.70
N ALA A 188 6.73 -8.55 2.74
CA ALA A 188 5.44 -7.89 2.59
C ALA A 188 5.58 -6.43 2.14
N TYR A 189 6.60 -5.72 2.61
CA TYR A 189 6.84 -4.33 2.23
C TYR A 189 7.22 -4.23 0.75
N TYR A 190 8.27 -4.94 0.33
CA TYR A 190 8.79 -4.81 -1.03
C TYR A 190 7.90 -5.45 -2.08
N TYR A 191 7.27 -6.59 -1.79
CA TYR A 191 6.35 -7.21 -2.74
C TYR A 191 5.17 -6.27 -3.06
N ASN A 192 4.47 -5.78 -2.03
CA ASN A 192 3.34 -4.86 -2.22
C ASN A 192 3.75 -3.61 -2.99
N ARG A 193 4.81 -2.93 -2.50
CA ARG A 193 5.20 -1.62 -3.03
C ARG A 193 5.71 -1.70 -4.45
N MET A 194 6.67 -2.58 -4.72
CA MET A 194 7.22 -2.71 -6.08
C MET A 194 6.18 -3.21 -7.08
N LYS A 195 5.27 -4.11 -6.68
CA LYS A 195 4.13 -4.53 -7.50
C LYS A 195 3.29 -3.31 -7.90
N MET A 196 2.78 -2.56 -6.93
CA MET A 196 1.92 -1.40 -7.20
C MET A 196 2.66 -0.31 -7.97
N ASP A 197 3.86 0.07 -7.52
CA ASP A 197 4.66 1.16 -8.10
C ASP A 197 5.11 0.89 -9.53
N SER A 198 5.19 -0.38 -9.94
CA SER A 198 5.45 -0.73 -11.34
C SER A 198 4.37 -0.22 -12.30
N TYR A 199 3.17 0.06 -11.81
CA TYR A 199 2.08 0.65 -12.58
C TYR A 199 2.36 2.11 -13.02
N ALA A 200 3.26 2.81 -12.31
CA ALA A 200 3.67 4.17 -12.70
C ALA A 200 4.54 4.19 -13.98
N PHE A 201 5.00 3.04 -14.47
CA PHE A 201 5.98 2.95 -15.55
C PHE A 201 5.43 2.27 -16.80
N VAL A 202 5.93 2.72 -17.96
CA VAL A 202 5.58 2.19 -19.28
C VAL A 202 6.83 1.97 -20.13
N PHE A 203 6.72 1.14 -21.15
CA PHE A 203 7.76 1.03 -22.17
C PHE A 203 7.62 2.15 -23.21
N GLN A 204 8.71 2.89 -23.44
CA GLN A 204 8.86 3.82 -24.55
C GLN A 204 10.04 3.35 -25.43
N GLY A 205 9.72 2.65 -26.51
CA GLY A 205 10.73 1.86 -27.23
C GLY A 205 11.31 0.78 -26.31
N ASP A 206 12.64 0.67 -26.24
CA ASP A 206 13.32 -0.31 -25.39
C ASP A 206 13.61 0.21 -23.96
N LYS A 207 13.17 1.42 -23.64
CA LYS A 207 13.35 2.03 -22.32
C LYS A 207 12.09 1.90 -21.48
N ILE A 208 12.26 1.76 -20.18
CA ILE A 208 11.18 1.92 -19.20
C ILE A 208 11.26 3.36 -18.68
N VAL A 209 10.15 4.08 -18.76
CA VAL A 209 10.01 5.48 -18.34
C VAL A 209 8.79 5.63 -17.44
N ASN A 210 8.77 6.66 -16.58
CA ASN A 210 7.57 7.00 -15.83
C ASN A 210 6.49 7.51 -16.82
N GLY A 211 5.25 7.02 -16.68
CA GLY A 211 4.13 7.33 -17.56
C GLY A 211 3.56 8.74 -17.41
N GLY A 212 4.03 9.51 -16.42
CA GLY A 212 3.68 10.92 -16.19
C GLY A 212 2.39 11.15 -15.40
N VAL A 213 1.63 10.10 -15.10
CA VAL A 213 0.39 10.19 -14.30
C VAL A 213 0.66 9.97 -12.81
N TYR A 214 1.47 8.96 -12.49
CA TYR A 214 1.77 8.57 -11.12
C TYR A 214 3.25 8.75 -10.84
N ASP A 215 3.60 9.42 -9.76
CA ASP A 215 4.94 9.35 -9.20
C ASP A 215 5.12 7.97 -8.52
N HIS A 216 4.22 7.66 -7.59
CA HIS A 216 4.13 6.37 -6.90
C HIS A 216 2.68 5.94 -6.76
N VAL A 217 2.45 4.63 -6.76
CA VAL A 217 1.11 4.03 -6.72
C VAL A 217 0.89 3.28 -5.41
N SER A 218 1.96 2.75 -4.82
CA SER A 218 1.94 2.16 -3.49
C SER A 218 1.77 3.21 -2.39
N TRP A 219 1.57 2.75 -1.16
CA TRP A 219 1.47 3.64 0.00
C TRP A 219 2.82 4.29 0.33
N GLY A 220 2.82 5.40 1.07
CA GLY A 220 4.03 6.11 1.48
C GLY A 220 4.28 7.35 0.64
N GLU A 221 5.55 7.76 0.54
CA GLU A 221 5.90 9.09 0.02
C GLU A 221 6.83 9.04 -1.21
N ARG A 222 7.17 7.84 -1.68
CA ARG A 222 8.09 7.63 -2.80
C ARG A 222 7.77 6.34 -3.55
N ASN A 223 8.26 6.27 -4.78
CA ASN A 223 8.21 5.08 -5.61
C ASN A 223 9.40 4.15 -5.30
N GLU A 224 9.14 2.97 -4.75
CA GLU A 224 10.20 2.02 -4.38
C GLU A 224 10.87 1.35 -5.58
N LEU A 225 10.32 1.50 -6.79
CA LEU A 225 10.85 0.90 -8.02
C LEU A 225 11.80 1.82 -8.78
N THR A 226 11.74 3.15 -8.58
CA THR A 226 12.49 4.14 -9.37
C THR A 226 13.98 3.82 -9.48
N LEU A 227 14.64 3.46 -8.38
CA LEU A 227 16.08 3.16 -8.36
C LEU A 227 16.45 1.88 -9.14
N PHE A 228 15.49 1.01 -9.41
CA PHE A 228 15.69 -0.30 -10.02
C PHE A 228 15.26 -0.36 -11.49
N ILE A 229 14.66 0.71 -12.03
CA ILE A 229 14.24 0.79 -13.43
C ILE A 229 15.34 0.41 -14.44
N PRO A 230 16.61 0.85 -14.29
CA PRO A 230 17.67 0.41 -15.19
C PRO A 230 17.90 -1.11 -15.17
N LEU A 231 17.75 -1.75 -14.01
CA LEU A 231 17.90 -3.20 -13.88
C LEU A 231 16.73 -3.95 -14.53
N LEU A 232 15.51 -3.42 -14.38
CA LEU A 232 14.31 -3.97 -15.03
C LEU A 232 14.42 -3.88 -16.56
N ALA A 233 14.89 -2.74 -17.09
CA ALA A 233 15.09 -2.55 -18.52
C ALA A 233 16.17 -3.51 -19.07
N ASP A 234 17.29 -3.67 -18.38
CA ASP A 234 18.36 -4.63 -18.74
C ASP A 234 17.84 -6.07 -18.75
N PHE A 235 17.07 -6.48 -17.73
CA PHE A 235 16.42 -7.79 -17.69
C PHE A 235 15.46 -7.96 -18.87
N ALA A 236 14.60 -6.98 -19.14
CA ALA A 236 13.61 -7.05 -20.20
C ALA A 236 14.28 -7.20 -21.59
N GLY A 237 15.39 -6.50 -21.83
CA GLY A 237 16.18 -6.62 -23.05
C GLY A 237 16.84 -7.98 -23.21
N LYS A 238 17.57 -8.45 -22.18
CA LYS A 238 18.31 -9.73 -22.24
C LYS A 238 17.41 -10.96 -22.34
N THR A 239 16.19 -10.87 -21.83
CA THR A 239 15.23 -11.99 -21.81
C THR A 239 14.22 -11.98 -22.95
N GLU A 240 14.28 -10.97 -23.83
CA GLU A 240 13.25 -10.67 -24.82
C GLU A 240 11.85 -10.55 -24.21
N PHE A 241 11.72 -9.99 -23.00
CA PHE A 241 10.46 -9.96 -22.24
C PHE A 241 9.31 -9.35 -23.05
N ARG A 242 9.54 -8.22 -23.73
CA ARG A 242 8.49 -7.53 -24.49
C ARG A 242 7.92 -8.40 -25.62
N LYS A 243 8.79 -9.18 -26.28
CA LYS A 243 8.39 -10.15 -27.31
C LYS A 243 7.57 -11.27 -26.67
N PHE A 244 7.98 -11.78 -25.51
CA PHE A 244 7.18 -12.73 -24.75
C PHE A 244 5.81 -12.15 -24.37
N PHE A 245 5.74 -10.92 -23.87
CA PHE A 245 4.49 -10.26 -23.50
C PHE A 245 3.56 -10.11 -24.71
N LYS A 246 4.07 -9.57 -25.82
CA LYS A 246 3.31 -9.42 -27.08
C LYS A 246 2.79 -10.76 -27.61
N ASN A 247 3.60 -11.82 -27.54
CA ASN A 247 3.23 -13.17 -27.95
C ASN A 247 2.16 -13.82 -27.04
N ASN A 248 1.84 -13.23 -25.89
CA ASN A 248 0.77 -13.66 -24.99
C ASN A 248 -0.41 -12.68 -24.98
N SER A 249 -0.45 -11.68 -25.86
CA SER A 249 -1.52 -10.67 -25.91
C SER A 249 -2.93 -11.26 -26.03
N THR A 250 -3.13 -12.30 -26.84
CA THR A 250 -4.41 -13.01 -26.93
C THR A 250 -4.83 -13.62 -25.59
N TYR A 251 -3.90 -14.21 -24.84
CA TYR A 251 -4.16 -14.76 -23.52
C TYR A 251 -4.54 -13.66 -22.53
N TYR A 252 -3.77 -12.57 -22.47
CA TYR A 252 -4.06 -11.43 -21.58
C TYR A 252 -5.41 -10.77 -21.89
N ASN A 253 -5.70 -10.52 -23.17
CA ASN A 253 -6.98 -9.96 -23.59
C ASN A 253 -8.15 -10.89 -23.23
N GLY A 254 -7.96 -12.21 -23.36
CA GLY A 254 -8.91 -13.22 -22.89
C GLY A 254 -9.21 -13.09 -21.39
N LEU A 255 -8.17 -12.97 -20.56
CA LEU A 255 -8.33 -12.76 -19.12
C LEU A 255 -9.07 -11.44 -18.82
N ILE A 256 -8.72 -10.33 -19.48
CA ILE A 256 -9.39 -9.05 -19.27
C ILE A 256 -10.88 -9.15 -19.62
N THR A 257 -11.22 -9.76 -20.76
CA THR A 257 -12.60 -9.97 -21.18
C THR A 257 -13.36 -10.86 -20.20
N GLU A 258 -12.76 -11.96 -19.76
CA GLU A 258 -13.37 -12.86 -18.79
C GLU A 258 -13.59 -12.17 -17.44
N TYR A 259 -12.60 -11.43 -16.95
CA TYR A 259 -12.69 -10.70 -15.68
C TYR A 259 -13.87 -9.74 -15.67
N LYS A 260 -14.02 -8.95 -16.74
CA LYS A 260 -15.12 -7.99 -16.92
C LYS A 260 -16.49 -8.68 -16.94
N LYS A 261 -16.58 -9.86 -17.58
CA LYS A 261 -17.83 -10.61 -17.72
C LYS A 261 -18.24 -11.29 -16.42
N GLU A 262 -17.30 -11.94 -15.75
CA GLU A 262 -17.61 -12.88 -14.66
C GLU A 262 -17.66 -12.20 -13.28
N THR A 263 -17.02 -11.03 -13.12
CA THR A 263 -16.90 -10.34 -11.82
C THR A 263 -17.89 -9.18 -11.63
N ASP A 264 -18.59 -8.71 -12.68
CA ASP A 264 -19.58 -7.61 -12.61
C ASP A 264 -19.14 -6.36 -11.80
N ILE A 265 -17.95 -5.84 -12.12
CA ILE A 265 -17.37 -4.68 -11.42
C ILE A 265 -18.30 -3.45 -11.45
N ALA A 266 -19.05 -3.28 -12.55
CA ALA A 266 -20.00 -2.18 -12.66
C ALA A 266 -21.15 -2.30 -11.66
N GLY A 267 -21.72 -3.50 -11.50
CA GLY A 267 -22.74 -3.76 -10.48
C GLY A 267 -22.22 -3.54 -9.05
N MET A 268 -20.97 -3.92 -8.78
CA MET A 268 -20.32 -3.68 -7.48
C MET A 268 -20.22 -2.19 -7.15
N ILE A 269 -19.70 -1.39 -8.10
CA ILE A 269 -19.53 0.05 -7.93
C ILE A 269 -20.87 0.75 -7.78
N GLN A 270 -21.87 0.40 -8.61
CA GLN A 270 -23.22 0.96 -8.50
C GLN A 270 -23.86 0.65 -7.13
N TRP A 271 -23.66 -0.57 -6.62
CA TRP A 271 -24.12 -0.92 -5.28
C TRP A 271 -23.40 -0.09 -4.22
N LEU A 272 -22.07 0.03 -4.29
CA LEU A 272 -21.29 0.81 -3.33
C LEU A 272 -21.68 2.30 -3.33
N GLU A 273 -21.82 2.94 -4.49
CA GLU A 273 -22.26 4.34 -4.60
C GLU A 273 -23.67 4.56 -4.02
N LYS A 274 -24.55 3.55 -4.13
CA LYS A 274 -25.88 3.59 -3.51
C LYS A 274 -25.80 3.48 -1.99
N GLN A 275 -24.91 2.64 -1.46
CA GLN A 275 -24.80 2.38 -0.03
C GLN A 275 -23.92 3.41 0.71
N PHE A 276 -23.10 4.16 -0.02
CA PHE A 276 -22.19 5.19 0.47
C PHE A 276 -22.34 6.47 -0.37
N PRO A 277 -23.48 7.18 -0.29
CA PRO A 277 -23.83 8.26 -1.21
C PRO A 277 -22.89 9.48 -1.13
N SER A 278 -22.09 9.62 -0.07
CA SER A 278 -21.08 10.68 0.05
C SER A 278 -19.77 10.38 -0.66
N THR A 279 -19.60 9.16 -1.18
CA THR A 279 -18.32 8.69 -1.74
C THR A 279 -18.51 8.33 -3.20
N LYS A 280 -17.74 8.99 -4.07
CA LYS A 280 -17.75 8.76 -5.51
C LYS A 280 -16.38 8.97 -6.14
N TYR A 281 -16.11 8.20 -7.18
CA TYR A 281 -14.89 8.27 -7.97
C TYR A 281 -15.19 8.64 -9.41
N ASP A 282 -14.36 9.50 -10.00
CA ASP A 282 -14.44 9.81 -11.43
C ASP A 282 -13.94 8.63 -12.27
N ALA A 283 -13.03 7.81 -11.75
CA ALA A 283 -12.58 6.57 -12.41
C ALA A 283 -12.29 5.46 -11.39
N THR A 284 -12.49 4.21 -11.82
CA THR A 284 -12.08 3.03 -11.05
C THR A 284 -11.25 2.11 -11.92
N LYS A 285 -10.11 1.64 -11.39
CA LYS A 285 -9.22 0.72 -12.08
C LYS A 285 -9.06 -0.58 -11.30
N VAL A 286 -9.13 -1.69 -12.01
CA VAL A 286 -8.82 -3.04 -11.52
C VAL A 286 -7.59 -3.52 -12.27
N ILE A 287 -6.45 -3.53 -11.59
CA ILE A 287 -5.15 -3.91 -12.14
C ILE A 287 -4.84 -5.33 -11.66
N PHE A 288 -4.46 -6.22 -12.56
CA PHE A 288 -4.09 -7.58 -12.17
C PHE A 288 -2.94 -8.13 -12.99
N SER A 289 -2.38 -9.25 -12.51
CA SER A 289 -1.49 -10.12 -13.27
C SER A 289 -1.92 -11.57 -13.05
N PRO A 290 -1.81 -12.46 -14.07
CA PRO A 290 -2.06 -13.89 -13.93
C PRO A 290 -1.08 -14.58 -12.97
N LEU A 291 -0.01 -13.90 -12.56
CA LEU A 291 0.99 -14.40 -11.63
C LEU A 291 0.71 -13.99 -10.18
N VAL A 292 -0.18 -13.02 -9.92
CA VAL A 292 -0.51 -12.62 -8.55
C VAL A 292 -1.33 -13.73 -7.90
N GLY A 293 -0.86 -14.24 -6.77
CA GLY A 293 -1.54 -15.25 -5.95
C GLY A 293 -2.51 -14.63 -4.95
N TRP A 294 -2.07 -14.44 -3.71
CA TRP A 294 -2.93 -13.92 -2.63
C TRP A 294 -2.78 -12.42 -2.34
N ASN A 295 -1.78 -11.75 -2.91
CA ASN A 295 -1.41 -10.41 -2.50
C ASN A 295 -2.25 -9.33 -3.22
N GLN A 296 -3.15 -8.73 -2.46
CA GLN A 296 -4.08 -7.71 -2.93
C GLN A 296 -3.79 -6.37 -2.25
N SER A 297 -4.16 -5.29 -2.90
CA SER A 297 -3.93 -3.94 -2.39
C SER A 297 -4.83 -2.94 -3.08
N ALA A 298 -5.32 -1.95 -2.35
CA ALA A 298 -6.09 -0.84 -2.89
C ALA A 298 -5.43 0.51 -2.58
N ASN A 299 -5.67 1.49 -3.45
CA ASN A 299 -5.28 2.87 -3.19
C ASN A 299 -6.25 3.85 -3.88
N ILE A 300 -6.26 5.10 -3.41
CA ILE A 300 -7.13 6.16 -3.88
C ILE A 300 -6.26 7.37 -4.19
N PHE A 301 -6.57 8.06 -5.28
CA PHE A 301 -5.87 9.26 -5.71
C PHE A 301 -6.86 10.40 -5.91
N SER A 302 -6.44 11.61 -5.57
CA SER A 302 -7.20 12.83 -5.82
C SER A 302 -6.25 13.93 -6.24
N ASP A 303 -6.47 14.50 -7.42
CA ASP A 303 -5.72 15.65 -7.89
C ASP A 303 -6.59 16.54 -8.79
N ASN A 304 -6.51 17.85 -8.57
CA ASN A 304 -7.18 18.87 -9.38
C ASN A 304 -8.67 18.59 -9.64
N GLY A 305 -9.40 18.15 -8.61
CA GLY A 305 -10.84 17.89 -8.69
C GLY A 305 -11.24 16.60 -9.42
N PHE A 306 -10.29 15.69 -9.65
CA PHE A 306 -10.54 14.34 -10.18
C PHE A 306 -10.14 13.29 -9.15
N THR A 307 -11.02 12.32 -8.90
CA THR A 307 -10.77 11.21 -7.96
C THR A 307 -10.72 9.86 -8.67
N GLU A 308 -9.76 9.02 -8.29
CA GLU A 308 -9.58 7.69 -8.86
C GLU A 308 -9.40 6.66 -7.74
N SER A 309 -10.09 5.52 -7.85
CA SER A 309 -9.85 4.35 -7.01
C SER A 309 -9.14 3.24 -7.80
N GLN A 310 -8.20 2.56 -7.18
CA GLN A 310 -7.47 1.44 -7.76
C GLN A 310 -7.52 0.22 -6.87
N ALA A 311 -7.87 -0.93 -7.45
CA ALA A 311 -7.76 -2.25 -6.86
C ALA A 311 -6.71 -3.06 -7.62
N HIS A 312 -5.67 -3.51 -6.93
CA HIS A 312 -4.59 -4.35 -7.47
C HIS A 312 -4.81 -5.76 -6.99
N VAL A 313 -5.33 -6.61 -7.87
CA VAL A 313 -5.93 -7.91 -7.53
C VAL A 313 -5.24 -9.09 -8.24
N ASN A 314 -5.55 -10.31 -7.81
CA ASN A 314 -5.26 -11.53 -8.56
C ASN A 314 -6.32 -11.81 -9.62
N PHE A 315 -6.00 -12.67 -10.57
CA PHE A 315 -7.03 -13.27 -11.43
C PHE A 315 -7.75 -14.42 -10.68
N PRO A 316 -9.08 -14.44 -10.60
CA PRO A 316 -9.83 -15.48 -9.91
C PRO A 316 -9.97 -16.73 -10.78
N PHE A 317 -8.86 -17.47 -10.95
CA PHE A 317 -8.85 -18.74 -11.67
C PHE A 317 -9.75 -19.79 -11.01
N LEU A 318 -10.45 -20.57 -11.84
CA LEU A 318 -11.24 -21.70 -11.37
C LEU A 318 -10.33 -22.82 -10.88
N THR A 319 -10.60 -23.31 -9.67
CA THR A 319 -9.96 -24.50 -9.12
C THR A 319 -10.72 -25.76 -9.52
N SER A 320 -10.11 -26.94 -9.36
CA SER A 320 -10.82 -28.21 -9.53
C SER A 320 -12.03 -28.32 -8.60
N SER A 321 -11.95 -27.72 -7.40
CA SER A 321 -13.07 -27.72 -6.44
C SER A 321 -14.25 -26.87 -6.89
N ASP A 322 -14.04 -25.91 -7.79
CA ASP A 322 -15.11 -25.04 -8.27
C ASP A 322 -15.96 -25.73 -9.34
N LYS A 323 -15.39 -26.70 -10.06
CA LYS A 323 -16.10 -27.45 -11.10
C LYS A 323 -17.30 -28.25 -10.58
N SER A 324 -17.32 -28.60 -9.30
CA SER A 324 -18.42 -29.33 -8.66
C SER A 324 -19.43 -28.41 -7.95
N LYS A 325 -19.20 -27.10 -7.92
CA LYS A 325 -20.07 -26.13 -7.23
C LYS A 325 -21.14 -25.57 -8.19
N PRO A 326 -22.30 -25.13 -7.67
CA PRO A 326 -23.28 -24.39 -8.47
C PRO A 326 -22.65 -23.13 -9.09
N ALA A 327 -23.08 -22.76 -10.30
CA ALA A 327 -22.51 -21.65 -11.07
C ALA A 327 -22.52 -20.32 -10.29
N ASP A 328 -23.60 -20.02 -9.57
CA ASP A 328 -23.71 -18.79 -8.77
C ASP A 328 -22.76 -18.77 -7.56
N VAL A 329 -22.50 -19.92 -6.94
CA VAL A 329 -21.51 -20.05 -5.87
C VAL A 329 -20.09 -19.85 -6.42
N VAL A 330 -19.82 -20.37 -7.62
CA VAL A 330 -18.54 -20.12 -8.31
C VAL A 330 -18.40 -18.64 -8.64
N LYS A 331 -19.44 -18.03 -9.21
CA LYS A 331 -19.46 -16.60 -9.54
C LYS A 331 -19.19 -15.74 -8.30
N GLY A 332 -19.92 -15.98 -7.21
CA GLY A 332 -19.68 -15.30 -5.93
C GLY A 332 -18.23 -15.44 -5.47
N GLY A 333 -17.68 -16.65 -5.43
CA GLY A 333 -16.27 -16.86 -5.05
C GLY A 333 -15.27 -16.07 -5.90
N ARG A 334 -15.53 -15.92 -7.21
CA ARG A 334 -14.68 -15.12 -8.12
C ARG A 334 -14.81 -13.61 -7.88
N MET A 335 -15.97 -13.16 -7.40
CA MET A 335 -16.25 -11.75 -7.11
C MET A 335 -15.61 -11.27 -5.81
N THR A 336 -15.38 -12.16 -4.84
CA THR A 336 -15.03 -11.80 -3.45
C THR A 336 -13.83 -10.86 -3.37
N ILE A 337 -12.68 -11.25 -3.94
CA ILE A 337 -11.45 -10.46 -3.82
C ILE A 337 -11.55 -9.10 -4.53
N ALA A 338 -12.16 -9.07 -5.71
CA ALA A 338 -12.36 -7.81 -6.41
C ALA A 338 -13.22 -6.85 -5.58
N PHE A 339 -14.30 -7.36 -4.99
CA PHE A 339 -15.18 -6.56 -4.15
C PHE A 339 -14.47 -6.06 -2.89
N THR A 340 -13.67 -6.91 -2.24
CA THR A 340 -12.96 -6.51 -1.01
C THR A 340 -11.92 -5.43 -1.24
N GLU A 341 -11.26 -5.41 -2.40
CA GLU A 341 -10.32 -4.32 -2.70
C GLU A 341 -11.03 -3.04 -3.18
N ILE A 342 -12.12 -3.17 -3.94
CA ILE A 342 -12.87 -2.01 -4.43
C ILE A 342 -13.60 -1.30 -3.28
N ASN A 343 -14.19 -2.07 -2.36
CA ASN A 343 -15.01 -1.49 -1.29
C ASN A 343 -14.19 -0.71 -0.25
N HIS A 344 -12.87 -0.91 -0.15
CA HIS A 344 -11.97 -0.10 0.70
C HIS A 344 -12.08 1.39 0.38
N ALA A 345 -12.28 1.71 -0.91
CA ALA A 345 -12.47 3.09 -1.33
C ALA A 345 -13.73 3.74 -0.72
N TYR A 346 -14.74 2.94 -0.36
CA TYR A 346 -16.01 3.44 0.17
C TYR A 346 -16.07 3.33 1.69
N LEU A 347 -15.64 2.18 2.24
CA LEU A 347 -15.79 1.90 3.65
C LEU A 347 -14.75 2.64 4.51
N ASN A 348 -13.50 2.81 4.06
CA ASN A 348 -12.47 3.44 4.89
C ASN A 348 -12.81 4.91 5.17
N PRO A 349 -13.18 5.76 4.17
CA PRO A 349 -13.61 7.13 4.46
C PRO A 349 -14.87 7.22 5.32
N GLU A 350 -15.77 6.24 5.25
CA GLU A 350 -16.95 6.18 6.11
C GLU A 350 -16.57 5.81 7.55
N ALA A 351 -15.72 4.80 7.73
CA ALA A 351 -15.24 4.36 9.05
C ALA A 351 -14.46 5.46 9.77
N GLU A 352 -13.66 6.24 9.05
CA GLU A 352 -12.87 7.33 9.63
C GLU A 352 -13.76 8.39 10.32
N LYS A 353 -15.00 8.60 9.87
CA LYS A 353 -15.96 9.50 10.54
C LYS A 353 -16.29 9.06 11.97
N TYR A 354 -16.14 7.77 12.26
CA TYR A 354 -16.45 7.13 13.55
C TYR A 354 -15.19 6.68 14.30
N ARG A 355 -14.01 7.20 13.92
CA ARG A 355 -12.70 6.78 14.45
C ARG A 355 -12.67 6.66 15.98
N ALA A 356 -13.16 7.68 16.68
CA ALA A 356 -13.12 7.71 18.14
C ALA A 356 -13.95 6.58 18.78
N ASP A 357 -15.14 6.31 18.25
CA ASP A 357 -16.00 5.24 18.76
C ASP A 357 -15.42 3.85 18.44
N ILE A 358 -14.88 3.68 17.23
CA ILE A 358 -14.21 2.45 16.80
C ILE A 358 -12.96 2.19 17.66
N ASP A 359 -12.12 3.20 17.88
CA ASP A 359 -10.92 3.07 18.72
C ASP A 359 -11.26 2.65 20.15
N ASN A 360 -12.38 3.15 20.69
CA ASN A 360 -12.86 2.76 22.00
C ASN A 360 -13.41 1.31 22.04
N VAL A 361 -14.15 0.88 21.02
CA VAL A 361 -14.78 -0.46 20.98
C VAL A 361 -13.79 -1.56 20.60
N PHE A 362 -12.90 -1.31 19.64
CA PHE A 362 -11.91 -2.26 19.13
C PHE A 362 -10.53 -2.13 19.81
N GLY A 363 -10.41 -1.26 20.83
CA GLY A 363 -9.16 -0.98 21.55
C GLY A 363 -8.46 -2.20 22.16
N LYS A 364 -9.21 -3.25 22.49
CA LYS A 364 -8.69 -4.55 22.96
C LYS A 364 -8.65 -5.55 21.80
N LEU A 365 -7.67 -5.39 20.91
CA LEU A 365 -7.56 -6.15 19.66
C LEU A 365 -7.55 -7.67 19.84
N GLU A 366 -7.07 -8.17 20.98
CA GLU A 366 -7.07 -9.59 21.34
C GLU A 366 -8.46 -10.20 21.50
N GLN A 367 -9.51 -9.38 21.63
CA GLN A 367 -10.92 -9.82 21.64
C GLN A 367 -11.47 -10.02 20.22
N TRP A 368 -10.81 -9.44 19.22
CA TRP A 368 -11.28 -9.36 17.83
C TRP A 368 -10.39 -10.15 16.86
N THR A 369 -9.13 -10.35 17.21
CA THR A 369 -8.10 -10.95 16.35
C THR A 369 -7.37 -12.08 17.07
N THR A 370 -6.89 -13.08 16.31
CA THR A 370 -6.17 -14.22 16.86
C THR A 370 -4.67 -14.05 16.64
N ALA A 371 -3.87 -14.20 17.71
CA ALA A 371 -2.41 -14.15 17.62
C ALA A 371 -1.87 -15.24 16.67
N GLY A 372 -0.90 -14.89 15.82
CA GLY A 372 -0.28 -15.82 14.86
C GLY A 372 -1.14 -16.18 13.64
N LYS A 373 -2.35 -15.63 13.53
CA LYS A 373 -3.22 -15.72 12.35
C LYS A 373 -3.14 -14.42 11.54
N PRO A 374 -3.55 -14.42 10.25
CA PRO A 374 -3.53 -13.21 9.41
C PRO A 374 -4.14 -11.97 10.06
N SER A 375 -5.19 -12.10 10.87
CA SER A 375 -5.82 -11.00 11.60
C SER A 375 -4.84 -10.21 12.48
N SER A 376 -3.73 -10.80 12.94
CA SER A 376 -2.77 -10.09 13.80
C SER A 376 -1.97 -8.99 13.08
N THR A 377 -2.04 -8.91 11.74
CA THR A 377 -1.44 -7.79 10.99
C THR A 377 -2.29 -6.53 11.05
N TYR A 378 -3.55 -6.62 11.48
CA TYR A 378 -4.47 -5.50 11.66
C TYR A 378 -4.27 -4.95 13.08
N ASN A 379 -3.19 -4.20 13.25
CA ASN A 379 -2.63 -3.82 14.55
C ASN A 379 -3.18 -2.50 15.11
N SER A 380 -4.28 -1.99 14.55
CA SER A 380 -5.03 -0.86 15.11
C SER A 380 -6.53 -1.17 15.15
N PRO A 381 -7.28 -0.57 16.09
CA PRO A 381 -8.73 -0.76 16.20
C PRO A 381 -9.47 -0.44 14.89
N LEU A 382 -9.13 0.69 14.25
CA LEU A 382 -9.72 1.06 12.96
C LEU A 382 -9.45 0.01 11.89
N MET A 383 -8.20 -0.40 11.68
CA MET A 383 -7.88 -1.42 10.66
C MET A 383 -8.63 -2.73 10.90
N CYS A 384 -8.77 -3.14 12.16
CA CYS A 384 -9.54 -4.33 12.50
C CYS A 384 -11.02 -4.15 12.13
N PHE A 385 -11.64 -3.03 12.52
CA PHE A 385 -13.03 -2.74 12.18
C PHE A 385 -13.26 -2.64 10.67
N GLU A 386 -12.39 -1.93 9.95
CA GLU A 386 -12.43 -1.81 8.49
C GLU A 386 -12.41 -3.18 7.81
N GLU A 387 -11.61 -4.14 8.31
CA GLU A 387 -11.56 -5.48 7.73
C GLU A 387 -12.81 -6.33 8.04
N TYR A 388 -13.40 -6.15 9.23
CA TYR A 388 -14.71 -6.72 9.55
C TYR A 388 -15.80 -6.15 8.62
N MET A 389 -15.81 -4.84 8.41
CA MET A 389 -16.73 -4.20 7.47
C MET A 389 -16.47 -4.63 6.04
N ASN A 390 -15.22 -4.76 5.61
CA ASN A 390 -14.84 -5.17 4.26
C ASN A 390 -15.55 -6.48 3.86
N TYR A 391 -15.39 -7.53 4.66
CA TYR A 391 -16.04 -8.82 4.38
C TYR A 391 -17.55 -8.80 4.73
N GLY A 392 -17.98 -7.98 5.69
CA GLY A 392 -19.39 -7.75 5.96
C GLY A 392 -20.12 -7.16 4.74
N LEU A 393 -19.50 -6.22 4.03
CA LEU A 393 -20.04 -5.64 2.80
C LEU A 393 -20.14 -6.65 1.66
N VAL A 394 -19.19 -7.58 1.54
CA VAL A 394 -19.30 -8.70 0.59
C VAL A 394 -20.59 -9.48 0.85
N THR A 395 -20.84 -9.83 2.11
CA THR A 395 -22.05 -10.52 2.53
C THR A 395 -23.31 -9.73 2.21
N LEU A 396 -23.36 -8.43 2.52
CA LEU A 396 -24.52 -7.59 2.23
C LEU A 396 -24.81 -7.54 0.72
N TYR A 397 -23.77 -7.32 -0.09
CA TYR A 397 -23.89 -7.32 -1.53
C TYR A 397 -24.39 -8.67 -2.07
N TYR A 398 -23.85 -9.78 -1.59
CA TYR A 398 -24.31 -11.11 -1.98
C TYR A 398 -25.76 -11.40 -1.60
N SER A 399 -26.22 -10.83 -0.49
CA SER A 399 -27.62 -10.97 -0.08
C SER A 399 -28.61 -10.29 -1.02
N ASP A 400 -28.15 -9.29 -1.78
CA ASP A 400 -28.96 -8.57 -2.77
C ASP A 400 -28.92 -9.20 -4.17
N VAL A 401 -27.81 -9.85 -4.55
CA VAL A 401 -27.58 -10.28 -5.95
C VAL A 401 -27.67 -11.79 -6.19
N PHE A 402 -27.65 -12.60 -5.14
CA PHE A 402 -27.78 -14.06 -5.24
C PHE A 402 -29.08 -14.56 -4.63
N ASP A 403 -29.57 -15.70 -5.12
CA ASP A 403 -30.70 -16.39 -4.50
C ASP A 403 -30.34 -16.87 -3.07
N LYS A 404 -31.38 -17.13 -2.26
CA LYS A 404 -31.22 -17.51 -0.84
C LYS A 404 -30.29 -18.70 -0.61
N LYS A 405 -30.30 -19.71 -1.49
CA LYS A 405 -29.48 -20.92 -1.34
C LYS A 405 -28.02 -20.63 -1.67
N SER A 406 -27.78 -19.95 -2.79
CA SER A 406 -26.42 -19.55 -3.19
C SER A 406 -25.81 -18.57 -2.18
N PHE A 407 -26.58 -17.57 -1.74
CA PHE A 407 -26.19 -16.65 -0.67
C PHE A 407 -25.83 -17.38 0.63
N GLY A 408 -26.67 -18.32 1.09
CA GLY A 408 -26.39 -19.08 2.31
C GLY A 408 -25.03 -19.78 2.26
N THR A 409 -24.76 -20.46 1.14
CA THR A 409 -23.47 -21.15 0.92
C THR A 409 -22.29 -20.17 0.89
N LEU A 410 -22.43 -19.05 0.18
CA LEU A 410 -21.37 -18.03 0.07
C LEU A 410 -21.09 -17.37 1.42
N ASN A 411 -22.12 -17.01 2.17
CA ASN A 411 -22.01 -16.39 3.48
C ASN A 411 -21.32 -17.33 4.49
N GLU A 412 -21.71 -18.60 4.54
CA GLU A 412 -21.08 -19.60 5.40
C GLU A 412 -19.58 -19.75 5.09
N ASN A 413 -19.21 -19.76 3.80
CA ASN A 413 -17.82 -19.80 3.38
C ASN A 413 -17.03 -18.56 3.83
N ILE A 414 -17.63 -17.37 3.71
CA ILE A 414 -17.01 -16.10 4.14
C ILE A 414 -16.79 -16.12 5.66
N GLU A 415 -17.81 -16.48 6.44
CA GLU A 415 -17.73 -16.54 7.90
C GLU A 415 -16.65 -17.52 8.37
N SER A 416 -16.65 -18.74 7.83
CA SER A 416 -15.67 -19.77 8.19
C SER A 416 -14.25 -19.34 7.79
N ASN A 417 -14.08 -18.71 6.62
CA ASN A 417 -12.77 -18.20 6.21
C ASN A 417 -12.26 -17.08 7.14
N MET A 418 -13.13 -16.16 7.54
CA MET A 418 -12.76 -15.05 8.42
C MET A 418 -12.40 -15.53 9.84
N GLU A 419 -13.17 -16.44 10.42
CA GLU A 419 -12.93 -16.95 11.76
C GLU A 419 -11.80 -17.98 11.78
N ASP A 420 -11.90 -19.05 11.00
CA ASP A 420 -11.02 -20.23 11.14
C ASP A 420 -9.65 -20.02 10.52
N ARG A 421 -9.63 -19.43 9.31
CA ARG A 421 -8.40 -19.24 8.54
C ARG A 421 -7.74 -17.92 8.87
N ARG A 422 -8.49 -16.81 8.84
CA ARG A 422 -7.94 -15.47 9.03
C ARG A 422 -7.82 -15.05 10.49
N GLY A 423 -8.63 -15.61 11.41
CA GLY A 423 -8.50 -15.40 12.84
C GLY A 423 -9.31 -14.23 13.41
N PHE A 424 -10.30 -13.72 12.67
CA PHE A 424 -11.22 -12.68 13.14
C PHE A 424 -12.30 -13.28 14.03
N GLN A 425 -12.01 -13.42 15.33
CA GLN A 425 -12.71 -14.29 16.28
C GLN A 425 -14.24 -14.13 16.36
N ARG A 426 -14.76 -12.94 16.07
CA ARG A 426 -16.18 -12.61 16.23
C ARG A 426 -16.84 -12.24 14.90
N PHE A 427 -16.19 -12.55 13.78
CA PHE A 427 -16.64 -12.09 12.48
C PHE A 427 -18.04 -12.60 12.15
N LYS A 428 -18.36 -13.86 12.44
CA LYS A 428 -19.70 -14.41 12.19
C LYS A 428 -20.77 -13.67 12.98
N ALA A 429 -20.54 -13.42 14.26
CA ALA A 429 -21.49 -12.69 15.10
C ALA A 429 -21.71 -11.26 14.59
N PHE A 430 -20.62 -10.57 14.23
CA PHE A 430 -20.66 -9.23 13.63
C PHE A 430 -21.40 -9.21 12.29
N ASN A 431 -21.07 -10.14 11.39
CA ASN A 431 -21.66 -10.27 10.07
C ASN A 431 -23.17 -10.52 10.14
N GLN A 432 -23.61 -11.39 11.06
CA GLN A 432 -25.04 -11.65 11.29
C GLN A 432 -25.76 -10.44 11.89
N ALA A 433 -25.13 -9.70 12.79
CA ALA A 433 -25.68 -8.46 13.32
C ALA A 433 -25.85 -7.40 12.22
N LEU A 434 -24.82 -7.21 11.39
CA LEU A 434 -24.86 -6.29 10.25
C LEU A 434 -25.92 -6.69 9.22
N LEU A 435 -26.03 -7.99 8.88
CA LEU A 435 -27.09 -8.51 8.01
C LEU A 435 -28.49 -8.23 8.56
N ASN A 436 -28.67 -8.37 9.87
CA ASN A 436 -29.95 -8.10 10.52
C ASN A 436 -30.28 -6.61 10.52
N LEU A 437 -29.30 -5.74 10.80
CA LEU A 437 -29.46 -4.29 10.67
C LEU A 437 -29.84 -3.93 9.23
N TYR A 438 -29.11 -4.49 8.26
CA TYR A 438 -29.38 -4.26 6.85
C TYR A 438 -30.80 -4.69 6.48
N LYS A 439 -31.22 -5.91 6.74
CA LYS A 439 -32.56 -6.41 6.36
C LYS A 439 -33.72 -5.65 7.02
N ASN A 440 -33.52 -5.12 8.22
CA ASN A 440 -34.54 -4.41 9.00
C ASN A 440 -34.41 -2.88 8.94
N ARG A 441 -33.49 -2.36 8.12
CA ARG A 441 -33.29 -0.92 7.97
C ARG A 441 -34.56 -0.23 7.47
N LYS A 442 -34.74 1.03 7.85
CA LYS A 442 -35.85 1.85 7.37
C LYS A 442 -35.69 2.07 5.86
N SER A 443 -36.81 2.23 5.18
CA SER A 443 -36.80 2.62 3.76
C SER A 443 -35.98 3.91 3.59
N GLY A 444 -35.07 3.92 2.61
CA GLY A 444 -34.16 5.03 2.35
C GLY A 444 -32.85 5.01 3.14
N GLN A 445 -32.71 4.18 4.18
CA GLN A 445 -31.42 3.99 4.84
C GLN A 445 -30.45 3.18 3.96
N THR A 446 -29.21 3.64 3.96
CA THR A 446 -28.05 3.06 3.28
C THR A 446 -27.17 2.31 4.28
N VAL A 447 -26.12 1.60 3.83
CA VAL A 447 -25.18 0.97 4.77
C VAL A 447 -24.42 2.00 5.59
N ALA A 448 -24.08 3.17 5.02
CA ALA A 448 -23.43 4.26 5.76
C ALA A 448 -24.23 4.67 7.01
N ASP A 449 -25.57 4.67 6.92
CA ASP A 449 -26.46 5.01 8.04
C ASP A 449 -26.48 3.94 9.15
N LEU A 450 -25.94 2.74 8.91
CA LEU A 450 -25.92 1.63 9.87
C LEU A 450 -24.64 1.59 10.72
N TYR A 451 -23.64 2.43 10.42
CA TYR A 451 -22.36 2.46 11.16
C TYR A 451 -22.55 2.67 12.67
N PRO A 452 -23.37 3.65 13.13
CA PRO A 452 -23.62 3.83 14.56
C PRO A 452 -24.18 2.56 15.21
N ASP A 453 -25.15 1.91 14.58
CA ASP A 453 -25.84 0.75 15.14
C ASP A 453 -24.92 -0.49 15.22
N ILE A 454 -24.05 -0.71 14.22
CA ILE A 454 -23.12 -1.84 14.25
C ILE A 454 -21.95 -1.60 15.22
N ILE A 455 -21.51 -0.36 15.40
CA ILE A 455 -20.54 0.02 16.43
C ILE A 455 -21.16 -0.16 17.82
N ASP A 456 -22.41 0.25 18.01
CA ASP A 456 -23.14 0.05 19.27
C ASP A 456 -23.40 -1.43 19.57
N TRP A 457 -23.60 -2.26 18.54
CA TRP A 457 -23.62 -3.71 18.70
C TRP A 457 -22.26 -4.23 19.18
N ALA A 458 -21.17 -3.79 18.54
CA ALA A 458 -19.81 -4.22 18.87
C ALA A 458 -19.41 -3.83 20.30
N LYS A 459 -19.86 -2.66 20.77
CA LYS A 459 -19.66 -2.17 22.15
C LYS A 459 -20.25 -3.08 23.23
N LYS A 460 -21.23 -3.92 22.88
CA LYS A 460 -21.94 -4.81 23.81
C LYS A 460 -21.35 -6.23 23.85
N GLN A 461 -20.30 -6.53 23.08
CA GLN A 461 -19.75 -7.87 22.86
C GLN A 461 -18.72 -8.36 23.89
#